data_AF-A0A7C2Y820-F1
#
_entry.id   AF-A0A7C2Y820-F1
#
_cell.length_a   1.000
_cell.length_b   1.000
_cell.length_c   1.000
_cell.angle_alpha   90.00
_cell.angle_beta   90.00
_cell.angle_gamma   90.00
#
_symmetry.space_group_name_H-M   'P 1'
#
loop_
_entity.id
_entity.type
_entity.pdbx_description
1 polymer ?
#
loop_
_entity_poly.entity_id
_entity_poly.type
_entity_poly.pdbx_seq_one_letter_code
_entity_poly.pdbx_strand_id
1 'polypeptide(L)'
;MWAPFIDEHLRRTTRNLLLTNAALLIALLAVAGLNWVYLYNFFLGPFPMDGKELAGGQPPDFSRRYFVTLRGENVVRTGVQEFQQKTQSGRVISETPKADYLVLDLGERGLVVKTPLNAQGAHFSGSLGPMPSELNYHIVRPIEAQRPDLKGFFLPLMLDATGFRAEGYWGLGISVPLLLLALWNLNKARNRSANPEAHPIARALAGFGVPQEVAANVDSEVMSEGKRKAGPVYITASWFLHPTAYDLTVRRLSDLLWI
;
A
#
# COMPACT_ATOMS: atom_id res chain seq x y z
N MET A 1 -22.73 35.72 -9.87
CA MET A 1 -23.22 34.33 -10.07
C MET A 1 -22.67 33.87 -11.41
N TRP A 2 -22.11 32.66 -11.51
CA TRP A 2 -21.55 32.17 -12.78
C TRP A 2 -22.66 31.82 -13.76
N ALA A 3 -22.36 31.91 -15.06
CA ALA A 3 -23.29 31.49 -16.10
C ALA A 3 -23.54 29.97 -16.04
N PRO A 4 -24.80 29.50 -16.24
CA PRO A 4 -25.21 28.10 -16.05
C PRO A 4 -24.27 27.05 -16.67
N PHE A 5 -23.87 27.22 -17.93
CA PHE A 5 -23.01 26.25 -18.62
C PHE A 5 -21.62 26.13 -17.97
N ILE A 6 -21.01 27.25 -17.60
CA ILE A 6 -19.70 27.26 -16.95
C ILE A 6 -19.81 26.76 -15.51
N ASP A 7 -20.88 27.12 -14.78
CA ASP A 7 -21.12 26.65 -13.41
C ASP A 7 -21.25 25.11 -13.36
N GLU A 8 -21.94 24.51 -14.33
CA GLU A 8 -22.04 23.04 -14.43
C GLU A 8 -20.65 22.40 -14.56
N HIS A 9 -19.77 22.96 -15.38
CA HIS A 9 -18.42 22.45 -15.57
C HIS A 9 -17.49 22.70 -14.36
N LEU A 10 -17.62 23.84 -13.68
CA LEU A 10 -16.94 24.12 -12.41
C LEU A 10 -17.32 23.08 -11.34
N ARG A 11 -18.63 22.80 -11.20
CA ARG A 11 -19.13 21.79 -10.25
C ARG A 11 -18.70 20.38 -10.64
N ARG A 12 -18.81 20.01 -11.92
CA ARG A 12 -18.44 18.67 -12.40
C ARG A 12 -16.97 18.35 -12.11
N THR A 13 -16.07 19.24 -12.48
CA THR A 13 -14.62 19.01 -12.32
C THR A 13 -14.22 18.95 -10.85
N THR A 14 -14.83 19.78 -10.01
CA THR A 14 -14.64 19.74 -8.55
C THR A 14 -15.21 18.46 -7.93
N ARG A 15 -16.43 18.05 -8.33
CA ARG A 15 -17.05 16.80 -7.89
C ARG A 15 -16.23 15.59 -8.29
N ASN A 16 -15.75 15.53 -9.54
CA ASN A 16 -14.93 14.42 -10.01
C ASN A 16 -13.62 14.31 -9.22
N LEU A 17 -12.97 15.45 -8.94
CA LEU A 17 -11.78 15.49 -8.09
C LEU A 17 -12.08 14.98 -6.67
N LEU A 18 -13.20 15.37 -6.07
CA LEU A 18 -13.62 14.87 -4.76
C LEU A 18 -13.88 13.37 -4.78
N LEU A 19 -14.66 12.88 -5.73
CA LEU A 19 -15.06 11.47 -5.81
C LEU A 19 -13.86 10.56 -6.04
N THR A 20 -12.92 10.93 -6.92
CA THR A 20 -11.78 10.08 -7.23
C THR A 20 -10.78 10.02 -6.08
N ASN A 21 -10.58 11.13 -5.36
CA ASN A 21 -9.73 11.13 -4.17
C ASN A 21 -10.41 10.48 -2.96
N ALA A 22 -11.74 10.60 -2.82
CA ALA A 22 -12.49 9.85 -1.81
C ALA A 22 -12.41 8.35 -2.07
N ALA A 23 -12.56 7.91 -3.33
CA ALA A 23 -12.39 6.50 -3.71
C ALA A 23 -10.96 6.01 -3.42
N LEU A 24 -9.94 6.81 -3.72
CA LEU A 24 -8.54 6.51 -3.37
C LEU A 24 -8.35 6.34 -1.86
N LEU A 25 -8.90 7.24 -1.03
CA LEU A 25 -8.83 7.11 0.42
C LEU A 25 -9.54 5.85 0.93
N ILE A 26 -10.73 5.55 0.41
CA ILE A 26 -11.46 4.33 0.76
C ILE A 26 -10.63 3.10 0.40
N ALA A 27 -9.99 3.07 -0.77
CA ALA A 27 -9.12 1.97 -1.16
C ALA A 27 -7.92 1.82 -0.22
N LEU A 28 -7.25 2.92 0.16
CA LEU A 28 -6.14 2.90 1.12
C LEU A 28 -6.60 2.39 2.50
N LEU A 29 -7.74 2.87 3.00
CA LEU A 29 -8.31 2.44 4.27
C LEU A 29 -8.74 0.97 4.23
N ALA A 30 -9.30 0.50 3.10
CA ALA A 30 -9.67 -0.89 2.92
C ALA A 30 -8.44 -1.80 2.95
N VAL A 31 -7.36 -1.44 2.24
CA VAL A 31 -6.09 -2.19 2.28
C VAL A 31 -5.51 -2.21 3.71
N ALA A 32 -5.53 -1.07 4.41
CA ALA A 32 -5.07 -0.99 5.79
C ALA A 32 -5.93 -1.85 6.74
N GLY A 33 -7.25 -1.84 6.58
CA GLY A 33 -8.19 -2.64 7.36
C GLY A 33 -8.03 -4.14 7.12
N LEU A 34 -7.88 -4.56 5.85
CA LEU A 34 -7.61 -5.96 5.50
C LEU A 34 -6.29 -6.47 6.08
N ASN A 35 -5.30 -5.58 6.24
CA ASN A 35 -3.99 -5.89 6.82
C ASN A 35 -3.87 -5.42 8.28
N TRP A 36 -4.98 -5.20 8.98
CA TRP A 36 -4.96 -4.58 10.30
C TRP A 36 -4.11 -5.36 11.32
N VAL A 37 -4.18 -6.69 11.32
CA VAL A 37 -3.38 -7.53 12.23
C VAL A 37 -1.89 -7.37 11.94
N TYR A 38 -1.50 -7.34 10.66
CA TYR A 38 -0.12 -7.06 10.26
C TYR A 38 0.32 -5.66 10.71
N LEU A 39 -0.48 -4.63 10.43
CA LEU A 39 -0.16 -3.25 10.83
C LEU A 39 -0.06 -3.09 12.35
N TYR A 40 -0.95 -3.73 13.10
CA TYR A 40 -0.91 -3.77 14.57
C TYR A 40 0.43 -4.34 15.07
N ASN A 41 0.86 -5.48 14.52
CA ASN A 41 2.14 -6.09 14.85
C ASN A 41 3.33 -5.26 14.35
N PHE A 42 3.23 -4.65 13.18
CA PHE A 42 4.26 -3.81 12.59
C PHE A 42 4.57 -2.60 13.47
N PHE A 43 3.54 -1.87 13.90
CA PHE A 43 3.67 -0.62 14.67
C PHE A 43 3.86 -0.82 16.17
N LEU A 44 3.17 -1.79 16.78
CA LEU A 44 3.17 -1.98 18.24
C LEU A 44 4.05 -3.14 18.71
N GLY A 45 4.44 -4.04 17.80
CA GLY A 45 5.41 -5.08 18.08
C GLY A 45 6.87 -4.59 17.95
N PRO A 46 7.84 -5.49 18.11
CA PRO A 46 7.66 -6.88 18.53
C PRO A 46 7.26 -6.96 20.01
N PHE A 47 6.34 -7.86 20.34
CA PHE A 47 5.88 -8.05 21.71
C PHE A 47 6.80 -9.01 22.48
N PRO A 48 7.21 -8.68 23.72
CA PRO A 48 7.98 -9.63 24.52
C PRO A 48 7.11 -10.86 24.84
N MET A 49 7.68 -12.05 24.66
CA MET A 49 7.04 -13.33 24.99
C MET A 49 8.03 -14.19 25.77
N ASP A 50 7.56 -14.85 26.84
CA ASP A 50 8.39 -15.77 27.60
C ASP A 50 8.45 -17.13 26.88
N GLY A 51 9.66 -17.65 26.69
CA GLY A 51 9.89 -18.98 26.16
C GLY A 51 9.24 -20.07 27.02
N LYS A 52 9.15 -19.86 28.34
CA LYS A 52 8.52 -20.80 29.27
C LYS A 52 7.01 -20.88 29.10
N GLU A 53 6.36 -19.75 28.83
CA GLU A 53 4.93 -19.71 28.50
C GLU A 53 4.64 -20.49 27.21
N LEU A 54 5.51 -20.34 26.21
CA LEU A 54 5.42 -21.06 24.93
C LEU A 54 5.65 -22.58 25.11
N ALA A 55 6.62 -22.95 25.94
CA ALA A 55 6.93 -24.34 26.26
C ALA A 55 5.78 -25.02 27.04
N GLY A 56 5.09 -24.26 27.90
CA GLY A 56 3.95 -24.72 28.70
C GLY A 56 2.69 -25.13 27.91
N GLY A 57 2.70 -24.96 26.57
CA GLY A 57 1.68 -25.52 25.69
C GLY A 57 0.40 -24.69 25.57
N GLN A 58 0.37 -23.46 26.08
CA GLN A 58 -0.70 -22.53 25.73
C GLN A 58 -0.51 -22.08 24.27
N PRO A 59 -1.48 -22.33 23.37
CA PRO A 59 -1.36 -21.87 22.00
C PRO A 59 -1.34 -20.33 21.99
N PRO A 60 -0.32 -19.70 21.39
CA PRO A 60 -0.27 -18.25 21.25
C PRO A 60 -1.49 -17.73 20.50
N ASP A 61 -1.97 -16.54 20.87
CA ASP A 61 -2.98 -15.84 20.09
C ASP A 61 -2.38 -15.27 18.79
N PHE A 62 -2.26 -16.13 17.79
CA PHE A 62 -1.82 -15.77 16.44
C PHE A 62 -2.74 -14.77 15.75
N SER A 63 -3.97 -14.58 16.24
CA SER A 63 -4.94 -13.67 15.62
C SER A 63 -4.61 -12.19 15.89
N ARG A 64 -3.77 -11.91 16.89
CA ARG A 64 -3.43 -10.53 17.27
C ARG A 64 -1.95 -10.29 17.50
N ARG A 65 -1.21 -11.21 18.11
CA ARG A 65 0.18 -10.98 18.53
C ARG A 65 1.06 -12.11 18.06
N TYR A 66 1.58 -11.96 16.85
CA TYR A 66 2.43 -12.97 16.24
C TYR A 66 3.83 -12.42 15.92
N PHE A 67 4.05 -11.10 15.91
CA PHE A 67 5.40 -10.54 15.88
C PHE A 67 5.94 -10.38 17.30
N VAL A 68 6.83 -11.30 17.68
CA VAL A 68 7.27 -11.45 19.07
C VAL A 68 8.79 -11.40 19.18
N THR A 69 9.25 -11.10 20.39
CA THR A 69 10.65 -11.19 20.80
C THR A 69 10.77 -12.31 21.82
N LEU A 70 11.63 -13.28 21.52
CA LEU A 70 11.92 -14.42 22.38
C LEU A 70 13.39 -14.40 22.82
N ARG A 71 13.60 -14.82 24.06
CA ARG A 71 14.92 -15.07 24.64
C ARG A 71 15.02 -16.54 25.04
N GLY A 72 15.92 -17.27 24.40
CA GLY A 72 16.26 -18.63 24.82
C GLY A 72 17.42 -18.67 25.80
N GLU A 73 17.61 -19.84 26.41
CA GLU A 73 18.75 -20.09 27.29
C GLU A 73 19.99 -20.41 26.47
N ASN A 74 19.82 -21.24 25.43
CA ASN A 74 20.88 -21.67 24.52
C ASN A 74 20.40 -21.67 23.06
N VAL A 75 21.35 -21.64 22.13
CA VAL A 75 21.09 -21.74 20.68
C VAL A 75 21.95 -22.84 20.10
N VAL A 76 21.30 -23.78 19.41
CA VAL A 76 21.98 -24.87 18.70
C VAL A 76 21.83 -24.64 17.20
N ARG A 77 22.96 -24.66 16.48
CA ARG A 77 22.96 -24.56 15.01
C ARG A 77 22.59 -25.92 14.42
N THR A 78 21.58 -25.95 13.55
CA THR A 78 21.18 -27.20 12.87
C THR A 78 22.11 -27.55 11.71
N GLY A 79 22.81 -26.56 11.15
CA GLY A 79 23.58 -26.70 9.91
C GLY A 79 22.71 -26.62 8.65
N VAL A 80 21.40 -26.46 8.78
CA VAL A 80 20.47 -26.33 7.65
C VAL A 80 20.33 -24.85 7.27
N GLN A 81 20.44 -24.58 5.96
CA GLN A 81 20.30 -23.24 5.39
C GLN A 81 19.19 -23.22 4.34
N GLU A 82 18.47 -22.10 4.25
CA GLU A 82 17.56 -21.82 3.15
C GLU A 82 18.36 -21.20 2.00
N PHE A 83 18.25 -21.79 0.81
CA PHE A 83 18.90 -21.29 -0.39
C PHE A 83 17.90 -20.66 -1.35
N GLN A 84 18.25 -19.49 -1.90
CA GLN A 84 17.57 -18.94 -3.06
C GLN A 84 18.25 -19.45 -4.33
N GLN A 85 17.50 -20.22 -5.12
CA GLN A 85 17.94 -20.68 -6.42
C GLN A 85 17.45 -19.72 -7.51
N LYS A 86 18.37 -19.22 -8.33
CA LYS A 86 18.02 -18.52 -9.58
C LYS A 86 18.07 -19.53 -10.72
N THR A 87 16.90 -19.84 -11.26
CA THR A 87 16.74 -20.74 -12.39
C THR A 87 16.53 -19.93 -13.67
N GLN A 88 17.31 -20.22 -14.71
CA GLN A 88 17.09 -19.67 -16.05
C GLN A 88 17.16 -20.83 -17.05
N SER A 89 16.14 -20.91 -17.90
CA SER A 89 15.97 -22.01 -18.88
C SER A 89 16.01 -23.42 -18.26
N GLY A 90 15.42 -23.59 -17.08
CA GLY A 90 15.34 -24.89 -16.38
C GLY A 90 16.63 -25.35 -15.71
N ARG A 91 17.70 -24.56 -15.75
CA ARG A 91 18.96 -24.83 -15.02
C ARG A 91 19.15 -23.83 -13.88
N VAL A 92 19.53 -24.33 -12.70
CA VAL A 92 19.92 -23.51 -11.56
C VAL A 92 21.29 -22.89 -11.87
N ILE A 93 21.35 -21.58 -12.02
CA ILE A 93 22.57 -20.84 -12.40
C ILE A 93 23.29 -20.29 -11.17
N SER A 94 22.56 -20.07 -10.08
CA SER A 94 23.13 -19.56 -8.84
C SER A 94 22.29 -20.01 -7.65
N GLU A 95 22.97 -20.42 -6.60
CA GLU A 95 22.40 -20.77 -5.31
C GLU A 95 23.03 -19.84 -4.26
N THR A 96 22.21 -19.02 -3.60
CA THR A 96 22.69 -18.09 -2.58
C THR A 96 21.99 -18.40 -1.26
N PRO A 97 22.73 -18.66 -0.17
CA PRO A 97 22.11 -18.85 1.14
C PRO A 97 21.40 -17.55 1.54
N LYS A 98 20.19 -17.66 2.11
CA LYS A 98 19.36 -16.54 2.55
C LYS A 98 19.12 -16.53 4.04
N ALA A 99 18.99 -17.70 4.65
CA ALA A 99 18.67 -17.83 6.06
C ALA A 99 19.31 -19.08 6.67
N ASP A 100 19.62 -19.00 7.95
CA ASP A 100 20.07 -20.14 8.78
C ASP A 100 18.92 -20.60 9.66
N TYR A 101 18.74 -21.91 9.79
CA TYR A 101 17.83 -22.51 10.76
C TYR A 101 18.56 -22.89 12.04
N LEU A 102 18.07 -22.35 13.17
CA LEU A 102 18.62 -22.57 14.50
C LEU A 102 17.54 -23.23 15.38
N VAL A 103 17.97 -23.91 16.43
CA VAL A 103 17.09 -24.38 17.51
C VAL A 103 17.35 -23.52 18.73
N LEU A 104 16.32 -22.82 19.18
CA LEU A 104 16.32 -22.05 20.42
C LEU A 104 15.83 -22.97 21.54
N ASP A 105 16.67 -23.15 22.54
CA ASP A 105 16.34 -23.91 23.74
C ASP A 105 15.52 -23.05 24.70
N LEU A 106 14.30 -23.50 24.99
CA LEU A 106 13.37 -22.86 25.93
C LEU A 106 13.27 -23.64 27.25
N GLY A 107 14.22 -24.54 27.52
CA GLY A 107 14.27 -25.40 28.70
C GLY A 107 13.68 -26.78 28.40
N GLU A 108 12.35 -26.93 28.54
CA GLU A 108 11.70 -28.23 28.33
C GLU A 108 11.40 -28.54 26.86
N ARG A 109 11.46 -27.53 25.98
CA ARG A 109 11.12 -27.64 24.56
C ARG A 109 12.03 -26.80 23.68
N GLY A 110 12.21 -27.26 22.44
CA GLY A 110 12.97 -26.56 21.42
C GLY A 110 12.06 -25.83 20.45
N LEU A 111 12.45 -24.62 20.05
CA LEU A 111 11.79 -23.85 19.00
C LEU A 111 12.72 -23.69 17.80
N VAL A 112 12.22 -23.99 16.60
CA VAL A 112 12.97 -23.72 15.37
C VAL A 112 12.87 -22.22 15.04
N VAL A 113 14.02 -21.59 14.81
CA VAL A 113 14.13 -20.18 14.48
C VAL A 113 14.81 -20.04 13.12
N LYS A 114 14.16 -19.35 12.19
CA LYS A 114 14.74 -18.95 10.91
C LYS A 114 15.38 -17.57 11.10
N THR A 115 16.68 -17.46 10.81
CA THR A 115 17.46 -16.25 11.08
C THR A 115 18.20 -15.78 9.84
N PRO A 116 18.53 -14.47 9.73
CA PRO A 116 19.47 -14.03 8.72
C PRO A 116 20.83 -14.72 8.93
N LEU A 117 21.61 -14.86 7.85
CA LEU A 117 22.90 -15.54 7.87
C LEU A 117 23.81 -15.02 8.99
N ASN A 118 24.48 -15.95 9.67
CA ASN A 118 25.44 -15.63 10.74
C ASN A 118 24.85 -14.87 11.93
N ALA A 119 23.54 -14.98 12.19
CA ALA A 119 22.96 -14.43 13.40
C ALA A 119 23.66 -14.96 14.66
N GLN A 120 23.83 -14.07 15.65
CA GLN A 120 24.51 -14.34 16.92
C GLN A 120 23.58 -14.02 18.10
N GLY A 121 23.80 -14.70 19.22
CA GLY A 121 23.03 -14.52 20.45
C GLY A 121 21.80 -15.42 20.54
N ALA A 122 21.13 -15.36 21.69
CA ALA A 122 19.93 -16.15 22.03
C ALA A 122 18.66 -15.29 22.08
N HIS A 123 18.68 -14.12 21.44
CA HIS A 123 17.59 -13.15 21.45
C HIS A 123 17.14 -12.86 20.02
N PHE A 124 15.93 -13.28 19.68
CA PHE A 124 15.41 -13.18 18.32
C PHE A 124 14.03 -12.51 18.30
N SER A 125 13.83 -11.63 17.33
CA SER A 125 12.55 -10.98 17.08
C SER A 125 12.04 -11.38 15.70
N GLY A 126 10.81 -11.88 15.61
CA GLY A 126 10.31 -12.47 14.38
C GLY A 126 8.81 -12.78 14.43
N SER A 127 8.26 -13.20 13.29
CA SER A 127 6.90 -13.69 13.22
C SER A 127 6.84 -15.14 13.67
N LEU A 128 6.09 -15.40 14.73
CA LEU A 128 5.79 -16.73 15.22
C LEU A 128 4.60 -17.28 14.44
N GLY A 129 4.74 -18.49 13.91
CA GLY A 129 3.69 -19.17 13.16
C GLY A 129 3.82 -20.68 13.23
N PRO A 130 2.88 -21.43 12.63
CA PRO A 130 2.98 -22.87 12.53
C PRO A 130 4.23 -23.28 11.74
N MET A 131 4.91 -24.33 12.18
CA MET A 131 6.06 -24.86 11.46
C MET A 131 5.61 -25.43 10.10
N PRO A 132 6.22 -25.00 8.99
CA PRO A 132 5.98 -25.60 7.68
C PRO A 132 6.27 -27.11 7.68
N SER A 133 5.44 -27.90 7.01
CA SER A 133 5.56 -29.36 6.93
C SER A 133 6.90 -29.82 6.36
N GLU A 134 7.43 -29.08 5.39
CA GLU A 134 8.74 -29.34 4.77
C GLU A 134 9.88 -29.24 5.80
N LEU A 135 9.86 -28.21 6.64
CA LEU A 135 10.89 -28.02 7.68
C LEU A 135 10.80 -29.09 8.77
N ASN A 136 9.59 -29.53 9.11
CA ASN A 136 9.42 -30.66 10.02
C ASN A 136 10.06 -31.94 9.45
N TYR A 137 9.91 -32.19 8.15
CA TYR A 137 10.51 -33.35 7.49
C TYR A 137 12.03 -33.26 7.35
N HIS A 138 12.57 -32.07 7.08
CA HIS A 138 14.00 -31.89 6.80
C HIS A 138 14.85 -31.59 8.04
N ILE A 139 14.27 -31.04 9.11
CA ILE A 139 15.01 -30.62 10.31
C ILE A 139 14.62 -31.48 11.51
N VAL A 140 13.34 -31.51 11.86
CA VAL A 140 12.90 -32.16 13.12
C VAL A 140 13.00 -33.68 13.03
N ARG A 141 12.43 -34.29 11.98
CA ARG A 141 12.43 -35.76 11.84
C ARG A 141 13.84 -36.40 11.81
N PRO A 142 14.83 -35.84 11.08
CA PRO A 142 16.18 -36.39 11.10
C PRO A 142 16.85 -36.26 12.47
N ILE A 143 16.61 -35.16 13.19
CA ILE A 143 17.12 -34.99 14.55
C ILE A 143 16.48 -36.01 15.50
N GLU A 144 15.15 -36.18 15.48
CA GLU A 144 14.46 -37.17 16.31
C GLU A 144 14.82 -38.62 15.94
N ALA A 145 15.17 -38.89 14.68
CA ALA A 145 15.64 -40.20 14.25
C ALA A 145 17.05 -40.52 14.78
N GLN A 146 17.94 -39.52 14.82
CA GLN A 146 19.28 -39.66 15.37
C GLN A 146 19.29 -39.65 16.91
N ARG A 147 18.33 -38.93 17.51
CA ARG A 147 18.19 -38.71 18.95
C ARG A 147 16.74 -39.01 19.39
N PRO A 148 16.39 -40.28 19.61
CA PRO A 148 15.04 -40.68 20.01
C PRO A 148 14.56 -40.07 21.34
N ASP A 149 15.50 -39.63 22.19
CA ASP A 149 15.28 -38.88 23.42
C ASP A 149 14.59 -37.52 23.19
N LEU A 150 14.71 -36.96 21.98
CA LEU A 150 14.14 -35.66 21.62
C LEU A 150 12.75 -35.76 20.95
N LYS A 151 12.13 -36.95 20.91
CA LYS A 151 10.80 -37.10 20.33
C LYS A 151 9.77 -36.24 21.05
N GLY A 152 9.14 -35.33 20.32
CA GLY A 152 8.15 -34.40 20.88
C GLY A 152 8.75 -33.23 21.67
N PHE A 153 10.07 -33.06 21.66
CA PHE A 153 10.75 -31.90 22.25
C PHE A 153 10.50 -30.63 21.43
N PHE A 154 10.38 -30.74 20.11
CA PHE A 154 10.20 -29.61 19.22
C PHE A 154 8.75 -29.12 19.23
N LEU A 155 8.57 -27.82 19.46
CA LEU A 155 7.27 -27.18 19.28
C LEU A 155 6.87 -27.21 17.80
N PRO A 156 5.59 -27.43 17.46
CA PRO A 156 5.09 -27.37 16.09
C PRO A 156 4.98 -25.91 15.57
N LEU A 157 5.87 -25.04 16.02
CA LEU A 157 5.91 -23.61 15.74
C LEU A 157 7.30 -23.24 15.24
N MET A 158 7.37 -22.13 14.52
CA MET A 158 8.61 -21.56 14.03
C MET A 158 8.59 -20.04 14.24
N LEU A 159 9.73 -19.48 14.62
CA LEU A 159 9.96 -18.04 14.64
C LEU A 159 10.74 -17.62 13.38
N ASP A 160 10.15 -16.77 12.54
CA ASP A 160 10.85 -16.20 11.38
C ASP A 160 11.37 -14.79 11.67
N ALA A 161 12.69 -14.69 11.85
CA ALA A 161 13.42 -13.46 12.15
C ALA A 161 14.07 -12.82 10.90
N THR A 162 13.71 -13.22 9.68
CA THR A 162 14.43 -12.80 8.45
C THR A 162 14.02 -11.45 7.86
N GLY A 163 12.99 -10.80 8.40
CA GLY A 163 12.68 -9.41 8.02
C GLY A 163 11.20 -9.03 8.02
N PHE A 164 10.52 -9.19 9.15
CA PHE A 164 9.07 -8.93 9.29
C PHE A 164 8.62 -7.53 8.79
N ARG A 165 9.44 -6.50 9.01
CA ARG A 165 9.10 -5.09 8.70
C ARG A 165 9.47 -4.65 7.28
N ALA A 166 10.22 -5.44 6.51
CA ALA A 166 10.70 -5.01 5.21
C ALA A 166 9.53 -4.68 4.25
N GLU A 167 8.54 -5.55 4.20
CA GLU A 167 7.33 -5.37 3.37
C GLU A 167 6.50 -4.17 3.82
N GLY A 168 6.36 -3.97 5.13
CA GLY A 168 5.64 -2.83 5.69
C GLY A 168 6.29 -1.49 5.33
N TYR A 169 7.62 -1.39 5.28
CA TYR A 169 8.29 -0.17 4.82
C TYR A 169 8.01 0.15 3.34
N TRP A 170 7.99 -0.85 2.47
CA TRP A 170 7.56 -0.67 1.07
C TRP A 170 6.10 -0.23 0.98
N GLY A 171 5.21 -0.87 1.75
CA GLY A 171 3.81 -0.50 1.82
C GLY A 171 3.60 0.95 2.29
N LEU A 172 4.37 1.40 3.29
CA LEU A 172 4.35 2.79 3.77
C LEU A 172 4.94 3.76 2.75
N GLY A 173 6.03 3.38 2.09
CA GLY A 173 6.68 4.18 1.06
C GLY A 173 5.75 4.52 -0.11
N ILE A 174 4.78 3.65 -0.41
CA ILE A 174 3.77 3.89 -1.46
C ILE A 174 2.51 4.56 -0.89
N SER A 175 1.99 4.07 0.23
CA SER A 175 0.71 4.53 0.77
C SER A 175 0.76 5.95 1.35
N VAL A 176 1.89 6.35 1.96
CA VAL A 176 2.03 7.69 2.55
C VAL A 176 1.99 8.79 1.48
N PRO A 177 2.77 8.73 0.38
CA PRO A 177 2.65 9.72 -0.70
C PRO A 177 1.24 9.77 -1.33
N LEU A 178 0.60 8.61 -1.52
CA LEU A 178 -0.76 8.56 -2.07
C LEU A 178 -1.79 9.20 -1.12
N LEU A 179 -1.65 8.95 0.18
CA LEU A 179 -2.49 9.59 1.21
C LEU A 179 -2.31 11.11 1.21
N LEU A 180 -1.06 11.59 1.18
CA LEU A 180 -0.75 13.02 1.12
C LEU A 180 -1.31 13.67 -0.15
N LEU A 181 -1.16 13.01 -1.30
CA LEU A 181 -1.73 13.47 -2.57
C LEU A 181 -3.26 13.56 -2.51
N ALA A 182 -3.92 12.55 -1.92
CA ALA A 182 -5.36 12.53 -1.75
C ALA A 182 -5.85 13.67 -0.86
N LEU A 183 -5.22 13.86 0.30
CA LEU A 183 -5.53 14.94 1.24
C LEU A 183 -5.30 16.33 0.61
N TRP A 184 -4.20 16.49 -0.13
CA TRP A 184 -3.91 17.72 -0.86
C TRP A 184 -4.96 18.03 -1.93
N ASN A 185 -5.36 17.03 -2.71
CA ASN A 185 -6.42 17.18 -3.72
C ASN A 185 -7.79 17.48 -3.12
N LEU A 186 -8.13 16.88 -1.97
CA LEU A 186 -9.36 17.20 -1.25
C LEU A 186 -9.35 18.64 -0.73
N ASN A 187 -8.23 19.10 -0.17
CA ASN A 187 -8.07 20.49 0.24
C ASN A 187 -8.18 21.44 -0.97
N LYS A 188 -7.57 21.08 -2.11
CA LYS A 188 -7.70 21.81 -3.37
C LYS A 188 -9.14 21.88 -3.86
N ALA A 189 -9.89 20.78 -3.78
CA ALA A 189 -11.30 20.74 -4.14
C ALA A 189 -12.15 21.60 -3.21
N ARG A 190 -11.90 21.56 -1.90
CA ARG A 190 -12.54 22.44 -0.92
C ARG A 190 -12.29 23.91 -1.24
N ASN A 191 -11.04 24.28 -1.53
CA ASN A 191 -10.69 25.65 -1.90
C ASN A 191 -11.36 26.10 -3.20
N ARG A 192 -11.51 25.20 -4.19
CA ARG A 192 -12.25 25.46 -5.43
C ARG A 192 -13.73 25.70 -5.19
N SER A 193 -14.34 24.98 -4.27
CA SER A 193 -15.74 25.18 -3.89
C SER A 193 -15.97 26.47 -3.12
N ALA A 194 -15.02 26.87 -2.26
CA ALA A 194 -15.12 28.08 -1.46
C ALA A 194 -14.84 29.36 -2.27
N ASN A 195 -13.86 29.29 -3.20
CA ASN A 195 -13.44 30.42 -4.03
C ASN A 195 -13.52 30.03 -5.52
N PRO A 196 -14.70 30.19 -6.16
CA PRO A 196 -14.89 29.84 -7.57
C PRO A 196 -13.94 30.55 -8.54
N GLU A 197 -13.48 31.76 -8.21
CA GLU A 197 -12.51 32.53 -9.02
C GLU A 197 -11.11 31.91 -9.00
N ALA A 198 -10.76 31.15 -7.96
CA ALA A 198 -9.51 30.41 -7.89
C ALA A 198 -9.54 29.12 -8.73
N HIS A 199 -10.68 28.79 -9.34
CA HIS A 199 -10.82 27.60 -10.16
C HIS A 199 -9.98 27.70 -11.46
N PRO A 200 -9.32 26.62 -11.93
CA PRO A 200 -8.55 26.65 -13.17
C PRO A 200 -9.34 27.14 -14.38
N ILE A 201 -10.60 26.70 -14.53
CA ILE A 201 -11.51 27.18 -15.58
C ILE A 201 -11.71 28.69 -15.49
N ALA A 202 -11.96 29.25 -14.31
CA ALA A 202 -12.10 30.69 -14.12
C ALA A 202 -10.82 31.45 -14.49
N ARG A 203 -9.65 30.90 -14.12
CA ARG A 203 -8.33 31.45 -14.52
C ARG A 203 -8.07 31.35 -16.02
N ALA A 204 -8.53 30.28 -16.67
CA ALA A 204 -8.43 30.12 -18.11
C ALA A 204 -9.29 31.15 -18.84
N LEU A 205 -10.50 31.42 -18.33
CA LEU A 205 -11.38 32.47 -18.85
C LEU A 205 -10.80 33.88 -18.64
N ALA A 206 -10.07 34.10 -17.54
CA ALA A 206 -9.39 35.38 -17.26
C ALA A 206 -8.40 35.80 -18.36
N GLY A 207 -7.85 34.84 -19.11
CA GLY A 207 -6.99 35.12 -20.26
C GLY A 207 -7.70 35.82 -21.43
N PHE A 208 -9.03 35.79 -21.47
CA PHE A 208 -9.85 36.35 -22.56
C PHE A 208 -10.66 37.59 -22.17
N GLY A 209 -10.58 38.03 -20.90
CA GLY A 209 -11.36 39.14 -20.36
C GLY A 209 -11.78 38.91 -18.90
N VAL A 210 -12.76 39.66 -18.42
CA VAL A 210 -13.36 39.45 -17.09
C VAL A 210 -14.05 38.07 -17.08
N PRO A 211 -13.65 37.11 -16.21
CA PRO A 211 -14.10 35.72 -16.31
C PRO A 211 -15.63 35.54 -16.33
N GLN A 212 -16.34 36.34 -15.54
CA GLN A 212 -17.79 36.30 -15.42
C GLN A 212 -18.48 36.80 -16.71
N GLU A 213 -17.93 37.83 -17.35
CA GLU A 213 -18.43 38.36 -18.62
C GLU A 213 -18.18 37.38 -19.76
N VAL A 214 -16.97 36.79 -19.82
CA VAL A 214 -16.64 35.76 -20.81
C VAL A 214 -17.54 34.55 -20.63
N ALA A 215 -17.78 34.11 -19.39
CA ALA A 215 -18.71 33.03 -19.09
C ALA A 215 -20.14 33.35 -19.55
N ALA A 216 -20.62 34.57 -19.33
CA ALA A 216 -21.95 35.02 -19.78
C ALA A 216 -22.06 35.07 -21.31
N ASN A 217 -21.01 35.50 -22.00
CA ASN A 217 -20.97 35.51 -23.48
C ASN A 217 -20.99 34.08 -24.05
N VAL A 218 -20.19 33.17 -23.48
CA VAL A 218 -20.21 31.75 -23.86
C VAL A 218 -21.60 31.17 -23.66
N ASP A 219 -22.23 31.43 -22.52
CA ASP A 219 -23.57 30.91 -22.20
C ASP A 219 -24.64 31.48 -23.15
N SER A 220 -24.55 32.78 -23.46
CA SER A 220 -25.42 33.42 -24.45
C SER A 220 -25.30 32.73 -25.80
N GLU A 221 -24.09 32.52 -26.34
CA GLU A 221 -23.91 31.83 -27.64
C GLU A 221 -24.44 30.39 -27.61
N VAL A 222 -24.20 29.66 -26.51
CA VAL A 222 -24.72 28.30 -26.36
C VAL A 222 -26.25 28.27 -26.37
N MET A 223 -26.91 29.28 -25.81
CA MET A 223 -28.37 29.36 -25.70
C MET A 223 -29.05 29.94 -26.95
N SER A 224 -28.47 30.98 -27.57
CA SER A 224 -29.09 31.70 -28.68
C SER A 224 -28.82 31.08 -30.05
N GLU A 225 -27.59 30.62 -30.29
CA GLU A 225 -27.15 30.11 -31.60
C GLU A 225 -27.05 28.59 -31.63
N GLY A 226 -27.06 27.98 -30.43
CA GLY A 226 -26.89 26.55 -30.25
C GLY A 226 -25.43 26.13 -30.33
N LYS A 227 -25.12 25.01 -29.68
CA LYS A 227 -23.79 24.38 -29.73
C LYS A 227 -23.75 23.28 -30.79
N ARG A 228 -22.77 23.34 -31.70
CA ARG A 228 -22.46 22.21 -32.59
C ARG A 228 -21.57 21.23 -31.83
N LYS A 229 -22.02 19.99 -31.71
CA LYS A 229 -21.27 18.93 -31.04
C LYS A 229 -20.47 18.12 -32.06
N ALA A 230 -19.16 18.04 -31.88
CA ALA A 230 -18.27 17.20 -32.66
C ALA A 230 -17.47 16.30 -31.70
N GLY A 231 -17.92 15.06 -31.51
CA GLY A 231 -17.35 14.16 -30.50
C GLY A 231 -17.51 14.71 -29.07
N PRO A 232 -16.44 14.79 -28.26
CA PRO A 232 -16.48 15.36 -26.92
C PRO A 232 -16.44 16.90 -26.90
N VAL A 233 -16.30 17.56 -28.05
CA VAL A 233 -16.09 19.00 -28.18
C VAL A 233 -17.42 19.71 -28.50
N TYR A 234 -17.57 20.93 -28.00
CA TYR A 234 -18.60 21.88 -28.39
C TYR A 234 -17.98 23.08 -29.11
N ILE A 235 -18.59 23.48 -30.22
CA ILE A 235 -18.21 24.66 -31.01
C ILE A 235 -19.41 25.60 -31.04
N THR A 236 -19.17 26.87 -30.68
CA THR A 236 -20.12 27.99 -30.84
C THR A 236 -19.61 28.94 -31.93
N ALA A 237 -20.25 30.09 -32.15
CA ALA A 237 -19.76 31.06 -33.13
C ALA A 237 -18.35 31.55 -32.82
N SER A 238 -18.06 31.83 -31.55
CA SER A 238 -16.76 32.41 -31.16
C SER A 238 -15.87 31.46 -30.37
N TRP A 239 -16.40 30.35 -29.84
CA TRP A 239 -15.69 29.52 -28.86
C TRP A 239 -15.56 28.06 -29.26
N PHE A 240 -14.38 27.52 -28.93
CA PHE A 240 -14.08 26.11 -28.90
C PHE A 240 -14.02 25.65 -27.44
N LEU A 241 -14.85 24.66 -27.09
CA LEU A 241 -15.04 24.17 -25.73
C LEU A 241 -14.78 22.66 -25.70
N HIS A 242 -13.71 22.26 -25.04
CA HIS A 242 -13.35 20.85 -24.89
C HIS A 242 -13.41 20.41 -23.41
N PRO A 243 -14.56 19.85 -22.97
CA PRO A 243 -14.69 19.30 -21.64
C PRO A 243 -13.93 17.99 -21.47
N THR A 244 -13.09 17.90 -20.42
CA THR A 244 -12.52 16.64 -19.94
C THR A 244 -13.08 16.29 -18.56
N ALA A 245 -12.69 15.12 -18.02
CA ALA A 245 -13.15 14.71 -16.69
C ALA A 245 -12.77 15.71 -15.57
N TYR A 246 -11.64 16.42 -15.71
CA TYR A 246 -11.09 17.29 -14.67
C TYR A 246 -10.90 18.74 -15.10
N ASP A 247 -11.18 19.07 -16.36
CA ASP A 247 -10.98 20.40 -16.92
C ASP A 247 -12.02 20.78 -17.97
N LEU A 248 -12.05 22.05 -18.35
CA LEU A 248 -12.73 22.57 -19.51
C LEU A 248 -11.76 23.49 -20.25
N THR A 249 -11.24 23.02 -21.39
CA THR A 249 -10.41 23.87 -22.23
C THR A 249 -11.31 24.82 -23.02
N VAL A 250 -11.11 26.12 -22.84
CA VAL A 250 -11.82 27.19 -23.55
C VAL A 250 -10.81 27.93 -24.42
N ARG A 251 -11.10 28.04 -25.72
CA ARG A 251 -10.30 28.81 -26.70
C ARG A 251 -11.22 29.60 -27.60
N ARG A 252 -10.79 30.76 -28.10
CA ARG A 252 -11.52 31.44 -29.17
C ARG A 252 -11.29 30.70 -30.48
N LEU A 253 -12.34 30.63 -31.30
CA LEU A 253 -12.29 29.96 -32.60
C LEU A 253 -11.37 30.71 -33.58
N SER A 254 -11.31 32.04 -33.45
CA SER A 254 -10.37 32.92 -34.19
C SER A 254 -8.92 32.54 -33.99
N ASP A 255 -8.56 31.99 -32.83
CA ASP A 255 -7.18 31.67 -32.47
C ASP A 255 -6.76 30.28 -33.00
N LEU A 256 -7.74 29.48 -33.45
CA LEU A 256 -7.54 28.11 -33.93
C LEU A 256 -7.61 28.01 -35.46
N LEU A 257 -8.37 28.89 -36.10
CA LEU A 257 -8.48 28.96 -37.55
C LEU A 257 -7.45 29.96 -38.09
N TRP A 258 -6.30 29.45 -38.52
CA TRP A 258 -5.40 30.23 -39.38
C TRP A 258 -6.00 30.21 -40.80
N ILE A 259 -6.55 31.34 -41.22
CA ILE A 259 -6.87 31.62 -42.63
C ILE A 259 -5.86 32.64 -43.13
#